data_AF-A0A6N8J5E0-F1
#
_entry.id   AF-A0A6N8J5E0-F1
#
_cell.length_a   1.000
_cell.length_b   1.000
_cell.length_c   1.000
_cell.angle_alpha   90.00
_cell.angle_beta   90.00
_cell.angle_gamma   90.00
#
_symmetry.space_group_name_H-M   'P 1'
#
loop_
_entity.id
_entity.type
_entity.pdbx_description
1 polymer ?
#
loop_
_entity_poly.entity_id
_entity_poly.type
_entity_poly.pdbx_seq_one_letter_code
_entity_poly.pdbx_strand_id
1 'polypeptide(L)'
;MEEKPKTTLQQGHQEIVLVEPTARKTRYIDPKTELQTDQDRWLYMLKNLENLDHIPLAWSDKPEFVKLLEIAEVSNLTPEEMTAYEHDLKMLRDEHNTREYAIEQGIEAAVGAAVEAAVEAANDEKATEVAFRLKQKGVSYDIIVEATDLTLEQIEKL
;
A
#
# COMPACT_ATOMS: atom_id res chain seq x y z
N MET A 1 -32.37 35.03 -66.50
CA MET A 1 -32.74 36.44 -66.19
C MET A 1 -32.82 36.47 -64.67
N GLU A 2 -31.92 37.13 -63.93
CA GLU A 2 -31.31 38.43 -64.15
C GLU A 2 -29.82 38.45 -63.73
N GLU A 3 -29.05 39.27 -64.45
CA GLU A 3 -27.66 39.61 -64.15
C GLU A 3 -27.57 40.76 -63.12
N LYS A 4 -26.64 40.61 -62.15
CA LYS A 4 -25.73 41.64 -61.59
C LYS A 4 -26.33 42.77 -60.70
N PRO A 5 -25.58 43.30 -59.71
CA PRO A 5 -24.21 43.82 -59.87
C PRO A 5 -23.12 43.13 -59.06
N LYS A 6 -22.00 42.90 -59.77
CA LYS A 6 -20.68 42.65 -59.22
C LYS A 6 -20.18 43.95 -58.57
N THR A 7 -19.93 43.94 -57.27
CA THR A 7 -19.07 44.95 -56.65
C THR A 7 -17.65 44.41 -56.66
N THR A 8 -16.95 44.74 -57.74
CA THR A 8 -15.50 44.59 -57.84
C THR A 8 -14.86 45.74 -57.07
N LEU A 9 -14.28 45.47 -55.91
CA LEU A 9 -13.19 46.28 -55.37
C LEU A 9 -11.90 45.51 -55.62
N GLN A 10 -11.28 45.83 -56.75
CA GLN A 10 -9.93 45.42 -57.10
C GLN A 10 -8.95 46.37 -56.43
N GLN A 11 -8.36 45.98 -55.29
CA GLN A 11 -6.99 46.33 -54.95
C GLN A 11 -6.36 45.23 -54.08
N GLY A 12 -5.28 44.64 -54.59
CA GLY A 12 -4.34 43.84 -53.80
C GLY A 12 -4.60 42.33 -53.82
N HIS A 13 -3.73 41.60 -54.52
CA HIS A 13 -3.69 40.14 -54.59
C HIS A 13 -3.76 39.47 -53.20
N GLN A 14 -4.84 38.74 -52.92
CA GLN A 14 -4.88 37.34 -52.48
C GLN A 14 -6.31 36.97 -52.05
N GLU A 15 -6.94 36.07 -52.79
CA GLU A 15 -8.22 35.46 -52.42
C GLU A 15 -7.95 34.47 -51.28
N ILE A 16 -8.24 34.86 -50.04
CA ILE A 16 -8.25 33.92 -48.91
C ILE A 16 -9.53 33.10 -49.04
N VAL A 17 -9.44 31.94 -49.69
CA VAL A 17 -10.48 30.93 -49.67
C VAL A 17 -10.54 30.38 -48.25
N LEU A 18 -11.52 30.83 -47.47
CA LEU A 18 -11.87 30.22 -46.18
C LEU A 18 -12.48 28.84 -46.47
N VAL A 19 -11.63 27.82 -46.51
CA VAL A 19 -12.06 26.41 -46.52
C VAL A 19 -12.53 26.08 -45.11
N GLU A 20 -13.82 25.76 -44.97
CA GLU A 20 -14.40 25.34 -43.69
C GLU A 20 -13.62 24.14 -43.11
N PRO A 21 -13.37 24.09 -41.79
CA PRO A 21 -12.60 23.01 -41.18
C PRO A 21 -13.39 21.71 -41.21
N THR A 22 -13.15 20.87 -42.21
CA THR A 22 -13.58 19.47 -42.19
C THR A 22 -12.96 18.76 -40.99
N ALA A 23 -13.81 18.15 -40.17
CA ALA A 23 -13.46 17.36 -39.00
C ALA A 23 -12.20 16.52 -39.25
N ARG A 24 -11.13 16.76 -38.48
CA ARG A 24 -9.89 15.98 -38.55
C ARG A 24 -10.21 14.55 -38.10
N LYS A 25 -10.45 13.67 -39.08
CA LYS A 25 -10.44 12.22 -38.86
C LYS A 25 -9.04 11.88 -38.36
N THR A 26 -8.91 11.51 -37.09
CA THR A 26 -7.62 11.12 -36.50
C THR A 26 -7.09 9.92 -37.28
N ARG A 27 -5.94 10.10 -37.95
CA ARG A 27 -5.23 9.01 -38.61
C ARG A 27 -4.88 7.97 -37.55
N TYR A 28 -5.24 6.71 -37.79
CA TYR A 28 -4.76 5.57 -37.00
C TYR A 28 -3.24 5.47 -37.21
N ILE A 29 -2.48 5.51 -36.12
CA ILE A 29 -1.01 5.43 -36.10
C ILE A 29 -0.67 4.03 -35.59
N ASP A 30 0.00 3.23 -36.41
CA ASP A 30 0.41 1.88 -36.04
C ASP A 30 1.61 1.92 -35.06
N PRO A 31 1.47 1.43 -33.81
CA PRO A 31 2.49 1.60 -32.79
C PRO A 31 3.83 0.90 -33.09
N LYS A 32 3.78 -0.16 -33.91
CA LYS A 32 4.95 -0.99 -34.23
C LYS A 32 5.82 -0.41 -35.35
N THR A 33 5.25 0.42 -36.23
CA THR A 33 5.91 0.89 -37.44
C THR A 33 6.26 2.36 -37.37
N GLU A 34 5.40 3.21 -36.79
CA GLU A 34 5.55 4.68 -36.85
C GLU A 34 6.14 5.31 -35.57
N LEU A 35 6.20 4.60 -34.44
CA LEU A 35 6.62 5.16 -33.13
C LEU A 35 8.02 4.67 -32.72
N GLN A 36 9.01 5.09 -33.50
CA GLN A 36 10.41 4.66 -33.34
C GLN A 36 11.12 5.41 -32.19
N THR A 37 10.76 6.68 -31.93
CA THR A 37 11.40 7.51 -30.90
C THR A 37 10.62 7.56 -29.60
N ASP A 38 11.30 7.84 -28.49
CA ASP A 38 10.65 8.04 -27.19
C ASP A 38 9.67 9.20 -27.18
N GLN A 39 9.98 10.27 -27.91
CA GLN A 39 9.12 11.45 -28.00
C GLN A 39 7.79 11.12 -28.69
N ASP A 40 7.83 10.34 -29.77
CA ASP A 40 6.62 9.93 -30.48
C ASP A 40 5.75 9.03 -29.61
N ARG A 41 6.37 8.13 -28.82
CA ARG A 41 5.67 7.27 -27.84
C ARG A 41 4.94 8.09 -26.77
N TRP A 42 5.62 9.09 -26.19
CA TRP A 42 5.01 10.02 -25.22
C TRP A 42 3.85 10.79 -25.84
N LEU A 43 4.02 11.34 -27.04
CA LEU A 43 2.98 12.11 -27.72
C LEU A 43 1.76 11.24 -28.07
N TYR A 44 2.00 10.01 -28.52
CA TYR A 44 0.93 9.05 -28.81
C TYR A 44 0.15 8.68 -27.56
N MET A 45 0.85 8.40 -26.45
CA MET A 45 0.21 8.04 -25.19
C MET A 45 -0.65 9.17 -24.64
N LEU A 46 -0.11 10.39 -24.56
CA LEU A 46 -0.85 11.55 -24.09
C LEU A 46 -2.05 11.89 -24.98
N LYS A 47 -1.94 11.67 -26.30
CA LYS A 47 -3.01 11.94 -27.25
C LYS A 47 -4.15 10.92 -27.19
N ASN A 48 -3.86 9.67 -26.85
CA ASN A 48 -4.83 8.58 -26.84
C ASN A 48 -5.17 8.08 -25.43
N LEU A 49 -4.77 8.80 -24.38
CA LEU A 49 -4.87 8.38 -22.98
C LEU A 49 -6.30 8.00 -22.57
N GLU A 50 -7.30 8.72 -23.06
CA GLU A 50 -8.72 8.46 -22.82
C GLU A 50 -9.20 7.09 -23.36
N ASN A 51 -8.56 6.58 -24.41
CA ASN A 51 -8.98 5.36 -25.11
C ASN A 51 -7.92 4.24 -25.00
N LEU A 52 -6.94 4.39 -24.09
CA LEU A 52 -5.81 3.48 -23.97
C LEU A 52 -6.06 2.50 -22.82
N ASP A 53 -6.74 1.38 -23.09
CA ASP A 53 -7.03 0.36 -22.06
C ASP A 53 -5.78 -0.42 -21.62
N HIS A 54 -4.74 -0.46 -22.45
CA HIS A 54 -3.50 -1.18 -22.15
C HIS A 54 -2.32 -0.56 -22.88
N ILE A 55 -1.14 -0.62 -22.25
CA ILE A 55 0.12 -0.23 -22.88
C ILE A 55 0.46 -1.28 -23.95
N PRO A 56 0.74 -0.87 -25.20
CA PRO A 56 1.23 -1.79 -26.21
C PRO A 56 2.50 -2.51 -25.71
N LEU A 57 2.55 -3.84 -25.85
CA LEU A 57 3.68 -4.71 -25.48
C LEU A 57 5.06 -4.23 -25.96
N ALA A 58 5.09 -3.38 -26.98
CA ALA A 58 6.33 -2.80 -27.50
C ALA A 58 7.03 -1.86 -26.50
N TRP A 59 6.32 -1.28 -25.52
CA TRP A 59 6.86 -0.31 -24.56
C TRP A 59 6.54 -0.62 -23.10
N SER A 60 6.06 -1.84 -22.81
CA SER A 60 5.76 -2.31 -21.46
C SER A 60 7.02 -2.53 -20.59
N ASP A 61 8.20 -2.42 -21.19
CA ASP A 61 9.51 -2.44 -20.55
C ASP A 61 9.84 -1.15 -19.78
N LYS A 62 9.05 -0.07 -19.98
CA LYS A 62 9.26 1.24 -19.36
C LYS A 62 8.31 1.48 -18.18
N PRO A 63 8.81 1.50 -16.93
CA PRO A 63 7.97 1.64 -15.74
C PRO A 63 7.30 3.01 -15.63
N GLU A 64 7.82 4.04 -16.30
CA GLU A 64 7.23 5.39 -16.29
C GLU A 64 5.87 5.43 -16.99
N PHE A 65 5.71 4.63 -18.05
CA PHE A 65 4.46 4.54 -18.79
C PHE A 65 3.39 3.77 -18.01
N VAL A 66 3.78 2.71 -17.30
CA VAL A 66 2.87 1.95 -16.41
C VAL A 66 2.32 2.85 -15.32
N LYS A 67 3.19 3.58 -14.63
CA LYS A 67 2.77 4.53 -13.58
C LYS A 67 1.84 5.63 -14.11
N LEU A 68 2.10 6.15 -15.31
CA LEU A 68 1.24 7.17 -15.91
C LEU A 68 -0.17 6.61 -16.17
N LEU A 69 -0.27 5.39 -16.71
CA LEU A 69 -1.56 4.76 -16.98
C LEU A 69 -2.32 4.47 -15.68
N GLU A 70 -1.65 3.94 -14.66
CA GLU A 70 -2.25 3.73 -13.33
C GLU A 70 -2.84 5.03 -12.76
N ILE A 71 -2.10 6.14 -12.86
CA ILE A 71 -2.58 7.46 -12.40
C ILE A 71 -3.77 7.93 -13.25
N ALA A 72 -3.72 7.72 -14.57
CA ALA A 72 -4.77 8.12 -15.49
C ALA A 72 -6.06 7.32 -15.25
N GLU A 73 -5.97 6.01 -15.01
CA GLU A 73 -7.10 5.15 -14.68
C GLU A 73 -7.82 5.65 -13.42
N VAL A 74 -7.06 5.91 -12.34
CA VAL A 74 -7.62 6.47 -11.09
C VAL A 74 -8.22 7.86 -11.31
N SER A 75 -7.62 8.68 -12.19
CA SER A 75 -8.12 10.03 -12.48
C SER A 75 -9.36 10.04 -13.38
N ASN A 76 -9.59 8.97 -14.14
CA ASN A 76 -10.73 8.83 -15.05
C ASN A 76 -11.95 8.19 -14.38
N LEU A 77 -11.83 7.77 -13.11
CA LEU A 77 -12.95 7.20 -12.36
C LEU A 77 -14.09 8.22 -12.23
N THR A 78 -15.33 7.75 -12.40
CA THR A 78 -16.50 8.56 -12.06
C THR A 78 -16.58 8.81 -10.55
N PRO A 79 -17.35 9.81 -10.09
CA PRO A 79 -17.56 10.03 -8.65
C PRO A 79 -18.05 8.78 -7.90
N GLU A 80 -18.90 7.97 -8.54
CA GLU A 80 -19.40 6.71 -7.99
C GLU A 80 -18.29 5.66 -7.87
N GLU A 81 -17.48 5.50 -8.92
CA GLU A 81 -16.35 4.56 -8.93
C GLU A 81 -15.26 4.97 -7.94
N MET A 82 -14.97 6.27 -7.83
CA MET A 82 -14.04 6.80 -6.84
C MET A 82 -14.52 6.51 -5.41
N THR A 83 -15.82 6.66 -5.14
CA THR A 83 -16.39 6.34 -3.82
C THR A 83 -16.25 4.86 -3.49
N ALA A 84 -16.47 3.97 -4.46
CA ALA A 84 -16.27 2.53 -4.28
C ALA A 84 -14.79 2.21 -4.05
N TYR A 85 -13.89 2.82 -4.82
CA TYR A 85 -12.45 2.67 -4.67
C TYR A 85 -11.95 3.11 -3.28
N GLU A 86 -12.41 4.26 -2.79
CA GLU A 86 -12.10 4.74 -1.44
C GLU A 86 -12.63 3.81 -0.34
N HIS A 87 -13.84 3.28 -0.54
CA HIS A 87 -14.44 2.32 0.38
C HIS A 87 -13.60 1.04 0.48
N ASP A 88 -13.19 0.48 -0.65
CA ASP A 88 -12.38 -0.74 -0.68
C ASP A 88 -10.99 -0.50 -0.07
N LEU A 89 -10.38 0.65 -0.37
CA LEU A 89 -9.12 1.06 0.24
C LEU A 89 -9.24 1.21 1.76
N LYS A 90 -10.37 1.74 2.25
CA LYS A 90 -10.66 1.83 3.68
C LYS A 90 -10.77 0.44 4.30
N MET A 91 -11.54 -0.47 3.69
CA MET A 91 -11.69 -1.84 4.18
C MET A 91 -10.35 -2.56 4.29
N LEU A 92 -9.50 -2.47 3.26
CA LEU A 92 -8.16 -3.06 3.27
C LEU A 92 -7.29 -2.51 4.41
N ARG A 93 -7.35 -1.20 4.67
CA ARG A 93 -6.62 -0.56 5.76
C ARG A 93 -7.14 -0.99 7.12
N ASP A 94 -8.45 -1.05 7.29
CA ASP A 94 -9.08 -1.46 8.54
C ASP A 94 -8.75 -2.93 8.87
N GLU A 95 -8.79 -3.82 7.88
CA GLU A 95 -8.37 -5.22 8.02
C GLU A 95 -6.89 -5.35 8.39
N HIS A 96 -6.02 -4.61 7.70
CA HIS A 96 -4.59 -4.60 7.98
C HIS A 96 -4.32 -4.14 9.41
N ASN A 97 -4.88 -3.00 9.81
CA ASN A 97 -4.69 -2.43 11.14
C ASN A 97 -5.25 -3.34 12.24
N THR A 98 -6.40 -3.97 12.01
CA THR A 98 -6.98 -4.94 12.96
C THR A 98 -6.06 -6.14 13.15
N ARG A 99 -5.47 -6.65 12.07
CA ARG A 99 -4.53 -7.77 12.14
C ARG A 99 -3.26 -7.40 12.88
N GLU A 100 -2.63 -6.29 12.50
CA GLU A 100 -1.40 -5.81 13.15
C GLU A 100 -1.62 -5.55 14.64
N TYR A 101 -2.73 -4.91 15.00
CA TYR A 101 -3.08 -4.68 16.40
C TYR A 101 -3.25 -6.00 17.17
N ALA A 102 -3.92 -7.00 16.59
CA ALA A 102 -4.07 -8.31 17.22
C ALA A 102 -2.74 -9.04 17.42
N ILE A 103 -1.80 -8.91 16.46
CA ILE A 103 -0.44 -9.47 16.58
C ILE A 103 0.32 -8.75 17.69
N GLU A 104 0.31 -7.42 17.69
CA GLU A 104 1.01 -6.60 18.69
C GLU A 104 0.52 -6.92 20.11
N GLN A 105 -0.79 -6.95 20.32
CA GLN A 105 -1.39 -7.33 21.60
C GLN A 105 -1.06 -8.77 22.00
N GLY A 106 -1.02 -9.70 21.04
CA GLY A 106 -0.61 -11.08 21.30
C GLY A 106 0.85 -11.21 21.74
N ILE A 107 1.75 -10.44 21.13
CA ILE A 107 3.17 -10.39 21.50
C ILE A 107 3.33 -9.78 22.89
N GLU A 108 2.67 -8.64 23.15
CA GLU A 108 2.73 -7.96 24.43
C GLU A 108 2.25 -8.87 25.57
N ALA A 109 1.11 -9.54 25.40
CA ALA A 109 0.58 -10.49 26.37
C ALA A 109 1.52 -11.69 26.58
N ALA A 110 2.09 -12.24 25.50
CA ALA A 110 3.01 -13.37 25.59
C ALA A 110 4.32 -12.99 26.31
N VAL A 111 4.86 -11.81 26.03
CA VAL A 111 6.05 -11.29 26.71
C VAL A 111 5.75 -11.00 28.18
N GLY A 112 4.62 -10.36 28.48
CA GLY A 112 4.19 -10.12 29.86
C GLY A 112 4.08 -11.40 30.67
N ALA A 113 3.37 -12.40 30.15
CA ALA A 113 3.23 -13.71 30.80
C ALA A 113 4.57 -14.44 30.97
N ALA A 114 5.47 -14.36 29.97
CA ALA A 114 6.80 -14.96 30.06
C ALA A 114 7.67 -14.27 31.12
N VAL A 115 7.59 -12.95 31.24
CA VAL A 115 8.31 -12.17 32.26
C VAL A 115 7.79 -12.51 33.65
N GLU A 116 6.47 -12.53 33.84
CA GLU A 116 5.86 -12.90 35.12
C GLU A 116 6.26 -14.33 35.55
N ALA A 117 6.14 -15.31 34.64
CA ALA A 117 6.54 -16.68 34.91
C ALA A 117 8.05 -16.81 35.24
N ALA A 118 8.90 -16.03 34.55
CA ALA A 118 10.33 -16.03 34.84
C ALA A 118 10.67 -15.42 36.21
N VAL A 119 9.94 -14.37 36.63
CA VAL A 119 10.10 -13.76 37.95
C VAL A 119 9.64 -14.71 39.05
N GLU A 120 8.50 -15.37 38.87
CA GLU A 120 7.98 -16.36 39.82
C GLU A 120 8.95 -17.54 39.97
N ALA A 121 9.38 -18.13 38.85
CA ALA A 121 10.36 -19.22 38.86
C ALA A 121 11.69 -18.82 39.53
N ALA A 122 12.18 -17.60 39.30
CA ALA A 122 13.39 -17.10 39.93
C ALA A 122 13.23 -16.88 41.45
N ASN A 123 12.03 -16.53 41.92
CA ASN A 123 11.74 -16.41 43.35
C ASN A 123 11.66 -17.79 44.01
N ASP A 124 11.02 -18.76 43.37
CA ASP A 124 10.95 -20.15 43.85
C ASP A 124 12.35 -20.80 43.92
N GLU A 125 13.19 -20.57 42.91
CA GLU A 125 14.58 -21.07 42.91
C GLU A 125 15.39 -20.44 44.06
N LYS A 126 15.20 -19.15 44.34
CA LYS A 126 15.84 -18.51 45.50
C LYS A 126 15.31 -19.04 46.82
N ALA A 127 13.99 -19.24 46.95
CA ALA A 127 13.38 -19.78 48.16
C ALA A 127 13.93 -21.19 48.46
N THR A 128 14.04 -22.04 47.44
CA THR A 128 14.61 -23.38 47.56
C THR A 128 16.11 -23.34 47.88
N GLU A 129 16.89 -22.45 47.27
CA GLU A 129 18.32 -22.27 47.60
C GLU A 129 18.52 -21.82 49.07
N VAL A 130 17.70 -20.87 49.53
CA VAL A 130 17.73 -20.40 50.92
C VAL A 130 17.34 -21.52 51.88
N ALA A 131 16.27 -22.26 51.61
CA ALA A 131 15.85 -23.39 52.43
C ALA A 131 16.95 -24.47 52.53
N PHE A 132 17.60 -24.80 51.41
CA PHE A 132 18.71 -25.75 51.38
C PHE A 132 19.90 -25.29 52.24
N ARG A 133 20.26 -24.00 52.17
CA ARG A 133 21.31 -23.41 53.01
C ARG A 133 20.95 -23.41 54.50
N LEU A 134 19.69 -23.14 54.85
CA LEU A 134 19.21 -23.17 56.23
C LEU A 134 19.20 -24.59 56.81
N LYS A 135 18.80 -25.57 55.99
CA LYS A 135 18.84 -27.00 56.35
C LYS A 135 20.27 -27.45 56.65
N GLN A 136 21.24 -27.08 55.82
CA GLN A 136 22.67 -27.38 56.08
C GLN A 136 23.21 -26.75 57.36
N LYS A 137 22.66 -25.59 57.77
CA LYS A 137 23.03 -24.91 59.01
C LYS A 137 22.35 -25.49 60.26
N GLY A 138 21.49 -26.49 60.11
CA GLY A 138 20.79 -27.14 61.22
C GLY A 138 19.65 -26.31 61.82
N VAL A 139 19.07 -25.38 61.05
CA VAL A 139 17.88 -24.62 61.46
C VAL A 139 16.67 -25.58 61.49
N SER A 140 15.76 -25.41 62.44
CA SER A 140 14.56 -26.26 62.55
C SER A 140 13.62 -26.07 61.35
N TYR A 141 12.93 -27.13 60.96
CA TYR A 141 12.01 -27.09 59.81
C TYR A 141 10.89 -26.07 59.98
N ASP A 142 10.37 -25.88 61.20
CA ASP A 142 9.34 -24.87 61.49
C ASP A 142 9.78 -23.46 61.09
N ILE A 143 11.04 -23.10 61.37
CA ILE A 143 11.60 -21.77 61.03
C ILE A 143 11.86 -21.66 59.51
N ILE A 144 12.23 -22.76 58.84
CA ILE A 144 12.45 -22.76 57.39
C ILE A 144 11.13 -22.61 56.63
N VAL A 145 10.07 -23.29 57.08
CA VAL A 145 8.71 -23.15 56.53
C VAL A 145 8.25 -21.69 56.65
N GLU A 146 8.37 -21.10 57.85
CA GLU A 146 7.97 -19.70 58.09
C GLU A 146 8.79 -18.69 57.27
N ALA A 147 10.08 -18.97 57.02
CA ALA A 147 10.97 -18.03 56.33
C ALA A 147 10.97 -18.13 54.81
N THR A 148 10.51 -19.24 54.23
CA THR A 148 10.60 -19.51 52.77
C THR A 148 9.27 -19.82 52.11
N ASP A 149 8.17 -19.89 52.88
CA ASP A 149 6.83 -20.27 52.44
C ASP A 149 6.75 -21.65 51.74
N LEU A 150 7.80 -22.48 51.90
CA LEU A 150 7.83 -23.85 51.39
C LEU A 150 7.12 -24.79 52.35
N THR A 151 6.47 -25.81 51.81
CA THR A 151 5.84 -26.87 52.60
C THR A 151 6.88 -27.78 53.24
N LEU A 152 6.51 -28.43 54.35
CA LEU A 152 7.36 -29.43 55.01
C LEU A 152 7.79 -30.55 54.04
N GLU A 153 6.90 -31.01 53.16
CA GLU A 153 7.22 -32.04 52.16
C GLU A 153 8.28 -31.58 51.14
N GLN A 154 8.25 -30.31 50.74
CA GLN A 154 9.26 -29.74 49.85
C GLN A 154 10.62 -29.64 50.55
N ILE A 155 10.65 -29.21 51.81
CA ILE A 155 11.88 -29.10 52.61
C ILE A 155 12.48 -30.47 52.93
N GLU A 156 11.65 -31.50 53.15
CA GLU A 156 12.13 -32.87 53.36
C GLU A 156 12.81 -33.45 52.11
N LYS A 157 12.31 -33.12 50.92
CA LYS A 157 12.87 -33.57 49.63
C LYS A 157 14.16 -32.85 49.20
N LEU A 158 14.41 -31.64 49.70
CA LEU A 158 15.64 -30.86 49.45
C LEU A 158 16.87 -31.46 50.16
#